data_AF-A0AAV2B9J4-F1
#
_entry.id   AF-A0AAV2B9J4-F1
#
_cell.length_a   1.000
_cell.length_b   1.000
_cell.length_c   1.000
_cell.angle_alpha   90.00
_cell.angle_beta   90.00
_cell.angle_gamma   90.00
#
_symmetry.space_group_name_H-M   'P 1'
#
loop_
_entity.id
_entity.type
_entity.pdbx_description
1 polymer ?
#
loop_
_entity_poly.entity_id
_entity_poly.type
_entity_poly.pdbx_seq_one_letter_code
_entity_poly.pdbx_strand_id
1 'polypeptide(L)'
;MEWNDRFNNVYVLCVAYPEPLVNKLYDVSKKHLHQYVQKLCNEIMSSDEELLVAYYKSWLEFSQGNQFLQWLYFYLKRFTQHIEKHKFSRYEWEEGVYASEDFKMETGELGLEIWKHIIIEPLQSKTVHLLLDGIRLDRHGVCPNQSVIHGIIQS
;
A
#
# COMPACT_ATOMS: atom_id res chain seq x y z
N MET A 1 -4.49 -1.48 23.52
CA MET A 1 -4.14 -0.06 23.73
C MET A 1 -3.26 0.48 22.61
N GLU A 2 -2.33 -0.31 22.05
CA GLU A 2 -1.36 0.16 21.03
C GLU A 2 -1.95 0.86 19.79
N TRP A 3 -3.07 0.37 19.21
CA TRP A 3 -3.63 0.97 17.99
C TRP A 3 -4.05 2.42 18.21
N ASN A 4 -4.77 2.71 19.30
CA ASN A 4 -5.28 4.06 19.58
C ASN A 4 -4.15 5.05 19.90
N ASP A 5 -3.10 4.59 20.55
CA ASP A 5 -1.92 5.39 20.85
C ASP A 5 -1.14 5.75 19.58
N ARG A 6 -1.08 4.84 18.59
CA ARG A 6 -0.48 5.12 17.27
C ARG A 6 -1.27 6.15 16.48
N PHE A 7 -2.62 6.11 16.53
CA PHE A 7 -3.47 7.17 15.96
C PHE A 7 -3.21 8.52 16.63
N ASN A 8 -3.10 8.54 17.96
CA ASN A 8 -2.84 9.77 18.69
C ASN A 8 -1.43 10.34 18.37
N ASN A 9 -0.42 9.49 18.18
CA ASN A 9 0.91 9.94 17.77
C ASN A 9 0.90 10.54 16.35
N VAL A 10 0.21 9.90 15.41
CA VAL A 10 0.04 10.43 14.05
C VAL A 10 -0.72 11.75 14.06
N TYR A 11 -1.74 11.86 14.91
CA TYR A 11 -2.48 13.10 15.16
C TYR A 11 -1.58 14.22 15.68
N VAL A 12 -0.78 13.97 16.72
CA VAL A 12 0.13 14.96 17.31
C VAL A 12 1.15 15.45 16.27
N LEU A 13 1.66 14.57 15.41
CA LEU A 13 2.58 14.93 14.33
C LEU A 13 1.93 15.80 13.25
N CYS A 14 0.65 15.59 12.95
CA CYS A 14 -0.10 16.37 11.97
C CYS A 14 -0.60 17.73 12.50
N VAL A 15 -0.65 17.91 13.83
CA VAL A 15 -1.03 19.18 14.50
C VAL A 15 0.19 19.90 15.08
N ALA A 16 1.39 19.33 14.93
CA ALA A 16 2.62 19.89 15.45
C ALA A 16 2.87 21.32 14.92
N TYR A 17 3.39 22.17 15.79
CA TYR A 17 3.75 23.56 15.51
C TYR A 17 5.28 23.70 15.60
N PRO A 18 5.98 24.51 14.76
CA PRO A 18 5.45 25.55 13.84
C PRO A 18 4.97 25.08 12.46
N GLU A 19 5.41 23.92 11.96
CA GLU A 19 4.98 23.36 10.68
C GLU A 19 4.45 21.93 10.85
N PRO A 20 3.30 21.56 10.24
CA PRO A 20 2.79 20.21 10.29
C PRO A 20 3.65 19.26 9.47
N LEU A 21 4.01 18.13 10.08
CA LEU A 21 4.96 17.16 9.52
C LEU A 21 4.29 16.14 8.58
N VAL A 22 3.10 16.47 8.07
CA VAL A 22 2.22 15.55 7.33
C VAL A 22 2.82 15.12 5.98
N ASN A 23 3.44 16.04 5.25
CA ASN A 23 4.19 15.73 4.01
C ASN A 23 5.38 14.81 4.28
N LYS A 24 6.16 15.12 5.34
CA LYS A 24 7.32 14.31 5.74
C LYS A 24 6.92 12.90 6.18
N LEU A 25 5.79 12.76 6.88
CA LEU A 25 5.23 11.46 7.24
C LEU A 25 4.84 10.65 5.99
N TYR A 26 4.24 11.31 5.00
CA TYR A 26 3.90 10.68 3.72
C TYR A 26 5.14 10.18 2.99
N ASP A 27 6.18 11.02 2.84
CA ASP A 27 7.43 10.64 2.17
C ASP A 27 8.14 9.46 2.84
N VAL A 28 8.21 9.49 4.18
CA VAL A 28 8.80 8.40 4.97
C VAL A 28 7.98 7.11 4.80
N SER A 29 6.65 7.22 4.81
CA SER A 29 5.76 6.07 4.60
C SER A 29 5.90 5.48 3.20
N LYS A 30 5.98 6.32 2.17
CA LYS A 30 6.22 5.91 0.77
C LYS A 30 7.55 5.18 0.64
N LYS A 31 8.62 5.71 1.22
CA LYS A 31 9.93 5.07 1.22
C LYS A 31 9.90 3.72 1.94
N HIS A 32 9.23 3.65 3.08
CA HIS A 32 9.10 2.41 3.85
C HIS A 32 8.29 1.34 3.08
N LEU A 33 7.18 1.72 2.46
CA LEU A 33 6.39 0.85 1.59
C LEU A 33 7.24 0.29 0.44
N HIS A 34 8.03 1.15 -0.22
CA HIS A 34 8.91 0.72 -1.30
C HIS A 34 9.94 -0.33 -0.80
N GLN A 35 10.59 -0.06 0.33
CA GLN A 35 11.55 -1.00 0.92
C GLN A 35 10.90 -2.32 1.35
N TYR A 36 9.69 -2.26 1.88
CA TYR A 36 8.93 -3.43 2.30
C TYR A 36 8.56 -4.32 1.10
N VAL A 37 8.04 -3.74 0.03
CA VAL A 37 7.68 -4.48 -1.20
C VAL A 37 8.93 -5.06 -1.88
N GLN A 38 10.07 -4.35 -1.86
CA GLN A 38 11.35 -4.92 -2.33
C GLN A 38 11.79 -6.13 -1.52
N LYS A 39 11.64 -6.08 -0.19
CA LYS A 39 11.94 -7.21 0.69
C LYS A 39 11.04 -8.41 0.37
N LEU A 40 9.74 -8.18 0.20
CA LEU A 40 8.79 -9.22 -0.20
C LEU A 40 9.16 -9.83 -1.56
N CYS A 41 9.52 -9.01 -2.55
CA CYS A 41 9.93 -9.51 -3.86
C CYS A 41 11.14 -10.46 -3.75
N ASN A 42 12.15 -10.06 -2.96
CA ASN A 42 13.33 -10.89 -2.74
C ASN A 42 12.97 -12.19 -2.00
N GLU A 43 12.09 -12.13 -1.00
CA GLU A 43 11.61 -13.30 -0.27
C GLU A 43 10.87 -14.28 -1.18
N ILE A 44 9.94 -13.79 -2.03
CA ILE A 44 9.22 -14.60 -3.02
C ILE A 44 10.20 -15.26 -4.01
N MET A 45 11.22 -14.53 -4.46
CA MET A 45 12.22 -15.05 -5.39
C MET A 45 13.18 -16.07 -4.75
N SER A 46 13.44 -15.95 -3.45
CA SER A 46 14.33 -16.84 -2.68
C SER A 46 13.62 -18.03 -2.03
N SER A 47 12.29 -18.06 -2.06
CA SER A 47 11.49 -19.09 -1.39
C SER A 47 11.61 -20.43 -2.11
N ASP A 48 11.78 -21.50 -1.32
CA ASP A 48 11.68 -22.89 -1.79
C ASP A 48 10.21 -23.34 -1.97
N GLU A 49 9.23 -22.54 -1.52
CA GLU A 49 7.80 -22.80 -1.76
C GLU A 49 7.41 -22.53 -3.23
N GLU A 50 6.29 -23.11 -3.68
CA GLU A 50 5.74 -22.78 -5.00
C GLU A 50 5.54 -21.27 -5.13
N LEU A 51 6.22 -20.66 -6.10
CA LEU A 51 6.28 -19.21 -6.30
C LEU A 51 4.90 -18.54 -6.34
N LEU A 52 3.89 -19.25 -6.88
CA LEU A 52 2.49 -18.78 -6.93
C LEU A 52 1.86 -18.66 -5.52
N VAL A 53 2.14 -19.60 -4.64
CA VAL A 53 1.63 -19.61 -3.26
C VAL A 53 2.29 -18.50 -2.44
N ALA A 54 3.62 -18.37 -2.55
CA ALA A 54 4.38 -17.32 -1.86
C ALA A 54 3.96 -15.92 -2.33
N TYR A 55 3.73 -15.73 -3.64
CA TYR A 55 3.19 -14.49 -4.19
C TYR A 55 1.80 -14.17 -3.61
N TYR A 56 0.87 -15.14 -3.65
CA TYR A 56 -0.50 -14.91 -3.22
C TYR A 56 -0.60 -14.58 -1.73
N LYS A 57 0.18 -15.27 -0.89
CA LYS A 57 0.26 -14.96 0.55
C LYS A 57 0.80 -13.54 0.79
N SER A 58 1.88 -13.17 0.11
CA SER A 58 2.48 -11.84 0.23
C SER A 58 1.52 -10.73 -0.23
N TRP A 59 0.73 -11.00 -1.27
CA TRP A 59 -0.32 -10.08 -1.75
C TRP A 59 -1.44 -9.90 -0.73
N LEU A 60 -1.91 -10.98 -0.10
CA LEU A 60 -2.95 -10.90 0.94
C LEU A 60 -2.49 -10.05 2.14
N GLU A 61 -1.27 -10.25 2.61
CA GLU A 61 -0.70 -9.46 3.71
C GLU A 61 -0.52 -7.98 3.30
N PHE A 62 -0.01 -7.74 2.09
CA PHE A 62 0.20 -6.38 1.59
C PHE A 62 -1.13 -5.63 1.37
N SER A 63 -2.11 -6.25 0.72
CA SER A 63 -3.41 -5.62 0.43
C SER A 63 -4.16 -5.22 1.70
N GLN A 64 -4.15 -6.07 2.73
CA GLN A 64 -4.70 -5.74 4.05
C GLN A 64 -3.94 -4.57 4.69
N GLY A 65 -2.60 -4.60 4.68
CA GLY A 65 -1.76 -3.51 5.20
C GLY A 65 -2.01 -2.18 4.47
N ASN A 66 -2.11 -2.21 3.15
CA ASN A 66 -2.38 -1.04 2.32
C ASN A 66 -3.77 -0.46 2.61
N GLN A 67 -4.77 -1.31 2.89
CA GLN A 67 -6.11 -0.87 3.29
C GLN A 67 -6.10 -0.12 4.63
N PHE A 68 -5.34 -0.60 5.62
CA PHE A 68 -5.18 0.11 6.89
C PHE A 68 -4.49 1.46 6.73
N LEU A 69 -3.45 1.53 5.89
CA LEU A 69 -2.79 2.79 5.54
C LEU A 69 -3.75 3.74 4.84
N GLN A 70 -4.52 3.25 3.86
CA GLN A 70 -5.54 4.03 3.18
C GLN A 70 -6.55 4.63 4.17
N TRP A 71 -7.04 3.86 5.14
CA TRP A 71 -7.93 4.38 6.19
C TRP A 71 -7.29 5.44 7.08
N LEU A 72 -6.02 5.25 7.47
CA LEU A 72 -5.27 6.24 8.24
C LEU A 72 -5.14 7.55 7.47
N TYR A 73 -4.78 7.50 6.19
CA TYR A 73 -4.64 8.68 5.36
C TYR A 73 -5.98 9.34 5.03
N PHE A 74 -7.06 8.59 4.85
CA PHE A 74 -8.42 9.15 4.76
C PHE A 74 -8.79 9.92 6.02
N TYR A 75 -8.49 9.36 7.19
CA TYR A 75 -8.72 10.03 8.47
C TYR A 75 -7.91 11.33 8.58
N LEU A 76 -6.62 11.30 8.22
CA LEU A 76 -5.76 12.48 8.18
C LEU A 76 -6.24 13.56 7.20
N LYS A 77 -6.66 13.17 6.00
CA LYS A 77 -7.22 14.07 4.98
C LYS A 77 -8.53 14.70 5.45
N ARG A 78 -9.42 13.91 6.05
CA ARG A 78 -10.67 14.43 6.63
C ARG A 78 -10.41 15.40 7.79
N PHE A 79 -9.38 15.12 8.59
CA PHE A 79 -9.03 15.94 9.74
C PHE A 79 -8.36 17.27 9.36
N THR A 80 -7.41 17.26 8.43
CA THR A 80 -6.77 18.47 7.88
C THR A 80 -7.82 19.41 7.26
N GLN A 81 -8.74 18.86 6.46
CA GLN A 81 -9.91 19.61 5.93
C GLN A 81 -10.82 20.18 7.05
N HIS A 82 -10.95 19.48 8.18
CA HIS A 82 -11.75 19.96 9.31
C HIS A 82 -11.05 21.11 10.04
N ILE A 83 -9.72 21.05 10.23
CA ILE A 83 -8.93 22.16 10.78
C ILE A 83 -9.04 23.41 9.90
N GLU A 84 -8.95 23.27 8.58
CA GLU A 84 -9.08 24.39 7.63
C GLU A 84 -10.43 25.11 7.76
N LYS A 85 -11.53 24.36 7.91
CA LYS A 85 -12.87 24.94 8.11
C LYS A 85 -13.03 25.71 9.42
N HIS A 86 -12.32 25.30 10.49
CA HIS A 86 -12.34 26.00 11.77
C HIS A 86 -11.34 27.17 11.84
N LYS A 87 -10.25 27.14 11.06
CA LYS A 87 -9.31 28.26 10.89
C LYS A 87 -9.81 29.35 9.93
N PHE A 88 -10.78 29.03 9.06
CA PHE A 88 -11.45 29.97 8.14
C PHE A 88 -12.15 31.17 8.82
N SER A 89 -12.21 31.21 10.16
CA SER A 89 -12.67 32.36 10.94
C SER A 89 -11.62 33.48 11.10
N ARG A 90 -10.34 33.28 10.75
CA ARG A 90 -9.31 34.31 11.02
C ARG A 90 -8.21 34.32 9.97
N TYR A 91 -8.39 35.24 9.02
CA TYR A 91 -7.38 35.91 8.22
C TYR A 91 -6.37 35.04 7.43
N GLU A 92 -6.43 35.30 6.13
CA GLU A 92 -5.32 35.32 5.18
C GLU A 92 -5.00 34.05 4.38
N TRP A 93 -4.97 34.35 3.09
CA TRP A 93 -4.78 33.56 1.90
C TRP A 93 -3.29 33.26 1.74
N GLU A 94 -2.80 32.22 2.42
CA GLU A 94 -1.55 31.56 2.04
C GLU A 94 -1.88 30.23 1.37
N GLU A 95 -2.32 30.37 0.12
CA GLU A 95 -2.46 29.32 -0.87
C GLU A 95 -1.04 28.81 -1.21
N GLY A 96 -0.51 27.87 -0.41
CA GLY A 96 0.84 27.35 -0.70
C GLY A 96 1.41 26.24 0.18
N VAL A 97 0.95 26.02 1.42
CA VAL A 97 1.73 25.17 2.35
C VAL A 97 1.09 23.79 2.65
N TYR A 98 -0.22 23.60 2.47
CA TYR A 98 -0.89 22.42 3.06
C TYR A 98 -1.61 21.48 2.11
N ALA A 99 -1.71 21.82 0.83
CA ALA A 99 -2.22 20.93 -0.20
C ALA A 99 -1.14 20.75 -1.28
N SER A 100 0.00 20.18 -0.92
CA SER A 100 0.89 19.63 -1.94
C SER A 100 0.07 18.69 -2.81
N GLU A 101 0.11 18.90 -4.13
CA GLU A 101 -0.54 18.04 -5.12
C GLU A 101 -0.13 16.56 -5.00
N ASP A 102 0.89 16.26 -4.18
CA ASP A 102 1.32 14.91 -3.82
C ASP A 102 0.35 14.16 -2.87
N PHE A 103 -0.48 14.87 -2.09
CA PHE A 103 -1.60 14.25 -1.34
C PHE A 103 -2.80 13.85 -2.23
N LYS A 104 -2.71 14.12 -3.53
CA LYS A 104 -3.79 13.92 -4.50
C LYS A 104 -3.84 12.49 -5.00
N MET A 105 -2.74 11.74 -4.94
CA MET A 105 -2.77 10.31 -5.18
C MET A 105 -3.27 9.61 -3.92
N GLU A 106 -4.39 8.91 -4.01
CA GLU A 106 -4.92 8.16 -2.88
C GLU A 106 -3.85 7.17 -2.44
N THR A 107 -3.46 7.15 -1.16
CA THR A 107 -2.37 6.29 -0.67
C THR A 107 -2.58 4.81 -1.04
N GLY A 108 -3.83 4.41 -1.25
CA GLY A 108 -4.18 3.09 -1.80
C GLY A 108 -3.65 2.86 -3.22
N GLU A 109 -3.80 3.83 -4.13
CA GLU A 109 -3.29 3.79 -5.51
C GLU A 109 -1.77 3.74 -5.54
N LEU A 110 -1.10 4.52 -4.67
CA LEU A 110 0.36 4.52 -4.55
C LEU A 110 0.88 3.13 -4.15
N GLY A 111 0.23 2.48 -3.17
CA GLY A 111 0.60 1.12 -2.77
C GLY A 111 0.48 0.12 -3.92
N LEU A 112 -0.60 0.21 -4.70
CA LEU A 112 -0.81 -0.66 -5.87
C LEU A 112 0.19 -0.41 -6.99
N GLU A 113 0.55 0.86 -7.26
CA GLU A 113 1.56 1.21 -8.25
C GLU A 113 2.95 0.69 -7.86
N ILE A 114 3.34 0.84 -6.59
CA ILE A 114 4.59 0.29 -6.05
C ILE A 114 4.61 -1.24 -6.20
N TRP A 115 3.51 -1.92 -5.86
CA TRP A 115 3.39 -3.37 -6.01
C TRP A 115 3.56 -3.82 -7.47
N LYS A 116 2.88 -3.12 -8.39
CA LYS A 116 2.97 -3.41 -9.82
C LYS A 116 4.40 -3.32 -10.34
N HIS A 117 5.11 -2.24 -10.04
CA HIS A 117 6.48 -2.03 -10.54
C HIS A 117 7.50 -2.99 -9.91
N ILE A 118 7.36 -3.29 -8.62
CA ILE A 118 8.41 -4.04 -7.90
C ILE A 118 8.18 -5.54 -7.95
N ILE A 119 6.93 -6.00 -8.05
CA ILE A 119 6.61 -7.43 -8.01
C ILE A 119 6.04 -7.89 -9.35
N ILE A 120 5.01 -7.23 -9.89
CA ILE A 120 4.38 -7.71 -11.12
C ILE A 120 5.35 -7.65 -12.29
N GLU A 121 5.98 -6.51 -12.58
CA GLU A 121 6.89 -6.38 -13.73
C GLU A 121 8.04 -7.41 -13.75
N PRO A 122 8.79 -7.65 -12.66
CA PRO A 122 9.87 -8.64 -12.68
C PRO A 122 9.39 -10.10 -12.64
N LEU A 123 8.24 -10.39 -12.02
CA LEU A 123 7.74 -11.77 -11.88
C LEU A 123 6.73 -12.16 -12.96
N GLN A 124 6.20 -11.23 -13.75
CA GLN A 124 5.11 -11.44 -14.72
C GLN A 124 5.37 -12.64 -15.63
N SER A 125 6.57 -12.69 -16.23
CA SER A 125 6.93 -13.77 -17.16
C SER A 125 6.86 -15.14 -16.47
N LYS A 126 7.47 -15.28 -15.29
CA LYS A 126 7.48 -16.52 -14.51
C LYS A 126 6.09 -16.90 -14.01
N THR A 127 5.34 -15.94 -13.47
CA THR A 127 3.99 -16.16 -12.95
C THR A 127 3.02 -16.60 -14.05
N VAL A 128 3.05 -15.95 -15.22
CA VAL A 128 2.21 -16.33 -16.37
C VAL A 128 2.57 -17.73 -16.88
N HIS A 129 3.86 -18.05 -16.99
CA HIS A 129 4.28 -19.40 -17.38
C HIS A 129 3.79 -20.47 -16.40
N LEU A 130 3.98 -20.26 -15.10
CA LEU A 130 3.53 -21.20 -14.06
C LEU A 130 2.00 -21.33 -14.00
N LEU A 131 1.26 -20.24 -14.23
CA LEU A 131 -0.21 -20.28 -14.33
C LEU A 131 -0.66 -21.10 -15.54
N LEU A 132 -0.04 -20.90 -16.70
CA LEU A 132 -0.36 -21.66 -17.92
C LEU A 132 -0.02 -23.15 -17.75
N ASP A 133 1.08 -23.47 -17.08
CA ASP A 133 1.44 -24.84 -16.77
C ASP A 133 0.48 -25.48 -15.75
N GLY A 134 0.06 -24.74 -14.73
CA GLY A 134 -0.98 -25.18 -13.79
C GLY A 134 -2.32 -25.48 -14.48
N ILE A 135 -2.76 -24.63 -15.42
CA ILE A 135 -3.96 -24.86 -16.22
C ILE A 135 -3.79 -26.08 -17.16
N ARG A 136 -2.59 -26.31 -17.69
CA ARG A 136 -2.30 -27.50 -18.50
C ARG A 136 -2.35 -28.77 -17.66
N LEU A 137 -1.84 -28.74 -16.43
CA LEU A 137 -1.88 -29.87 -15.49
C LEU A 137 -3.31 -30.18 -15.03
N ASP A 138 -4.15 -29.17 -14.85
CA ASP A 138 -5.59 -29.32 -14.57
C ASP A 138 -6.28 -30.13 -15.68
N ARG A 139 -5.95 -29.86 -16.94
CA ARG A 139 -6.46 -30.65 -18.09
C ARG A 139 -6.01 -32.12 -18.09
N HIS A 140 -4.95 -32.46 -17.35
CA HIS A 140 -4.44 -33.82 -17.20
C HIS A 140 -4.93 -34.49 -15.89
N GLY A 141 -5.84 -33.84 -15.15
CA GLY A 141 -6.47 -34.40 -13.95
C GLY A 141 -5.71 -34.14 -12.64
N VAL A 142 -4.66 -33.32 -12.67
CA VAL A 142 -3.99 -32.84 -11.45
C VAL A 142 -4.62 -31.50 -11.09
N CYS A 143 -5.48 -31.45 -10.07
CA CYS A 143 -6.13 -30.21 -9.65
C CYS A 143 -5.11 -29.28 -8.97
N PRO A 144 -4.68 -28.16 -9.59
CA PRO A 144 -3.90 -27.17 -8.89
C PRO A 144 -4.77 -26.44 -7.86
N ASN A 145 -4.12 -25.71 -6.96
CA ASN A 145 -4.81 -24.99 -5.89
C ASN A 145 -5.61 -23.80 -6.49
N GLN A 146 -6.87 -24.05 -6.85
CA GLN A 146 -7.73 -23.11 -7.60
C GLN A 146 -7.91 -21.75 -6.90
N SER A 147 -7.86 -21.72 -5.56
CA SER A 147 -7.93 -20.49 -4.76
C SER A 147 -6.70 -19.60 -4.98
N VAL A 148 -5.52 -20.18 -5.13
CA VAL A 148 -4.26 -19.46 -5.40
C VAL A 148 -4.27 -18.92 -6.82
N ILE A 149 -4.68 -19.73 -7.80
CA ILE A 149 -4.80 -19.29 -9.21
C ILE A 149 -5.80 -18.13 -9.34
N HIS A 150 -6.99 -18.27 -8.76
CA HIS A 150 -8.01 -17.23 -8.79
C HIS A 150 -7.55 -15.96 -8.07
N GLY A 151 -6.88 -16.13 -6.93
CA GLY A 151 -6.34 -15.03 -6.13
C GLY A 151 -5.25 -14.23 -6.85
N ILE A 152 -4.39 -14.88 -7.63
CA ILE A 152 -3.37 -14.23 -8.46
C ILE A 152 -4.00 -13.48 -9.64
N ILE A 153 -5.10 -13.99 -10.20
CA ILE A 153 -5.82 -13.30 -11.29
C ILE A 153 -6.53 -12.04 -10.77
N GLN A 154 -6.97 -12.04 -9.51
CA GLN A 154 -7.63 -10.90 -8.87
C GLN A 154 -6.68 -9.85 -8.29
N SER A 155 -5.37 -10.14 -8.20
CA SER A 155 -4.34 -9.21 -7.68
C SER A 155 -3.93 -8.17 -8.70
#